data_AF-A0A7L2SQ43-F1
#
_entry.id   AF-A0A7L2SQ43-F1
#
_cell.length_a   1.000
_cell.length_b   1.000
_cell.length_c   1.000
_cell.angle_alpha   90.00
_cell.angle_beta   90.00
_cell.angle_gamma   90.00
#
_symmetry.space_group_name_H-M   'P 1'
#
loop_
_entity.id
_entity.type
_entity.pdbx_description
1 polymer ?
#
loop_
_entity_poly.entity_id
_entity_poly.type
_entity_poly.pdbx_seq_one_letter_code
_entity_poly.pdbx_strand_id
1 'polypeptide(L)'
;QAVVDFERLGEHAAAFQGHDVGFCCLGTTRAKAGADGFVRVDRDYVAQAAELARAGGCKHFVLQSSRGADAQSRFLYLRVKGEVENLVQAVGFDRCTILRPA
;
A
#
# COMPACT_ATOMS: atom_id res chain seq x y z
N GLN A 1 17.80 -8.78 -0.15
CA GLN A 1 17.02 -8.22 0.96
C GLN A 1 17.57 -6.84 1.27
N ALA A 2 16.70 -5.83 1.40
CA ALA A 2 17.08 -4.46 1.77
C ALA A 2 16.46 -4.12 3.14
N VAL A 3 17.15 -3.31 3.94
CA VAL A 3 16.60 -2.70 5.16
C VAL A 3 16.28 -1.26 4.82
N VAL A 4 15.06 -0.84 5.11
CA VAL A 4 14.54 0.49 4.76
C VAL A 4 13.83 1.10 5.97
N ASP A 5 13.86 2.44 6.05
CA ASP A 5 13.02 3.20 6.96
C ASP A 5 11.74 3.65 6.23
N PHE A 6 10.58 3.21 6.72
CA PHE A 6 9.28 3.56 6.13
C PHE A 6 8.89 5.02 6.34
N GLU A 7 9.44 5.70 7.37
CA GLU A 7 9.22 7.13 7.55
C GLU A 7 9.99 7.97 6.52
N ARG A 8 11.02 7.39 5.91
CA ARG A 8 11.90 8.03 4.92
C ARG A 8 12.04 7.18 3.66
N LEU A 9 10.97 6.50 3.24
CA LEU A 9 11.02 5.48 2.20
C LEU A 9 11.55 6.00 0.85
N GLY A 10 11.35 7.29 0.56
CA GLY A 10 11.90 7.95 -0.63
C GLY A 10 13.43 7.91 -0.72
N GLU A 11 14.14 7.87 0.41
CA GLU A 11 15.61 7.72 0.46
C GLU A 11 16.07 6.31 0.06
N HIS A 12 15.13 5.36 0.00
CA HIS A 12 15.36 3.96 -0.34
C HIS A 12 14.80 3.60 -1.72
N ALA A 13 14.58 4.58 -2.62
CA ALA A 13 14.03 4.35 -3.96
C ALA A 13 14.79 3.27 -4.77
N ALA A 14 16.11 3.16 -4.59
CA ALA A 14 16.92 2.13 -5.23
C ALA A 14 16.46 0.69 -4.91
N ALA A 15 15.85 0.45 -3.74
CA ALA A 15 15.33 -0.87 -3.37
C ALA A 15 14.14 -1.31 -4.23
N PHE A 16 13.46 -0.38 -4.90
CA PHE A 16 12.27 -0.61 -5.70
C PHE A 16 12.55 -0.73 -7.21
N GLN A 17 13.80 -0.55 -7.64
CA GLN A 17 14.16 -0.55 -9.07
C GLN A 17 14.30 -1.95 -9.67
N GLY A 18 13.83 -2.11 -10.91
CA GLY A 18 14.10 -3.29 -11.73
C GLY A 18 13.24 -4.52 -11.45
N HIS A 19 12.17 -4.38 -10.65
CA HIS A 19 11.23 -5.48 -10.37
C HIS A 19 10.01 -5.37 -11.28
N ASP A 20 9.61 -6.47 -11.94
CA ASP A 20 8.45 -6.46 -12.85
C ASP A 20 7.09 -6.47 -12.11
N VAL A 21 7.02 -7.17 -10.97
CA VAL A 21 5.80 -7.40 -10.19
C VAL A 21 6.04 -7.13 -8.70
N GLY A 22 5.18 -6.33 -8.09
CA GLY A 22 5.19 -6.04 -6.65
C GLY A 22 3.98 -6.62 -5.93
N PHE A 23 4.20 -7.25 -4.77
CA PHE A 23 3.14 -7.69 -3.86
C PHE A 23 3.22 -6.88 -2.57
N CYS A 24 2.15 -6.18 -2.22
CA CYS A 24 2.02 -5.47 -0.97
C CYS A 24 1.09 -6.22 -0.02
N CYS A 25 1.68 -6.76 1.04
CA CYS A 25 0.99 -7.43 2.15
C CYS A 25 1.24 -6.70 3.48
N LEU A 26 1.56 -5.40 3.41
CA LEU A 26 1.73 -4.57 4.60
C LEU A 26 0.38 -4.35 5.28
N GLY A 27 0.40 -4.39 6.61
CA GLY A 27 -0.75 -4.09 7.42
C GLY A 27 -0.44 -4.18 8.89
N THR A 28 -1.11 -3.36 9.67
CA THR A 28 -1.12 -3.42 11.13
C THR A 28 -2.55 -3.45 11.64
N THR A 29 -2.73 -3.35 12.96
CA THR A 29 -4.04 -3.22 13.56
C THR A 29 -4.08 -1.98 14.45
N ARG A 30 -5.27 -1.40 14.60
CA ARG A 30 -5.49 -0.33 15.57
C ARG A 30 -5.07 -0.72 16.99
N ALA A 31 -5.18 -2.00 17.35
CA ALA A 31 -4.77 -2.52 18.65
C ALA A 31 -3.25 -2.42 18.87
N LYS A 32 -2.44 -2.58 17.80
CA LYS A 32 -0.98 -2.54 17.88
C LYS A 32 -0.40 -1.14 17.66
N ALA A 33 -0.99 -0.37 16.75
CA ALA A 33 -0.41 0.89 16.27
C ALA A 33 -1.26 2.14 16.60
N GLY A 34 -2.39 1.98 17.30
CA GLY A 34 -3.37 3.06 17.45
C GLY A 34 -4.06 3.41 16.13
N ALA A 35 -4.90 4.45 16.15
CA ALA A 35 -5.64 4.87 14.95
C ALA A 35 -4.70 5.50 13.92
N ASP A 36 -3.84 6.43 14.34
CA ASP A 36 -2.94 7.15 13.45
C ASP A 36 -1.86 6.25 12.87
N GLY A 37 -1.27 5.37 13.69
CA GLY A 37 -0.29 4.39 13.22
C GLY A 37 -0.90 3.36 12.26
N PHE A 38 -2.18 3.00 12.44
CA PHE A 38 -2.89 2.18 11.46
C PHE A 38 -3.04 2.90 10.12
N VAL A 39 -3.47 4.16 10.11
CA VAL A 39 -3.56 4.96 8.87
C VAL A 39 -2.18 5.09 8.22
N ARG A 40 -1.14 5.38 9.02
CA ARG A 40 0.25 5.54 8.56
C ARG A 40 0.76 4.29 7.85
N VAL A 41 0.57 3.12 8.45
CA VAL A 41 1.05 1.85 7.89
C VAL A 41 0.18 1.38 6.72
N ASP A 42 -1.13 1.30 6.91
CA ASP A 42 -2.03 0.63 5.96
C ASP A 42 -2.40 1.49 4.75
N ARG A 43 -2.20 2.82 4.83
CA ARG A 43 -2.43 3.74 3.71
C ARG A 43 -1.15 4.43 3.26
N ASP A 44 -0.51 5.18 4.14
CA ASP A 44 0.57 6.09 3.69
C ASP A 44 1.80 5.33 3.19
N TYR A 45 2.29 4.36 3.97
CA TYR A 45 3.45 3.55 3.56
C TYR A 45 3.14 2.70 2.32
N VAL A 46 1.93 2.15 2.24
CA VAL A 46 1.50 1.35 1.07
C VAL A 46 1.44 2.21 -0.19
N ALA A 47 0.85 3.40 -0.11
CA ALA A 47 0.77 4.33 -1.24
C ALA A 47 2.17 4.77 -1.69
N GLN A 48 3.05 5.14 -0.75
CA GLN A 48 4.42 5.54 -1.07
C GLN A 48 5.23 4.39 -1.68
N ALA A 49 5.08 3.17 -1.16
CA ALA A 49 5.73 1.98 -1.72
C ALA A 49 5.24 1.69 -3.15
N ALA A 50 3.94 1.89 -3.43
CA ALA A 50 3.39 1.74 -4.77
C ALA A 50 3.95 2.79 -5.74
N GLU A 51 4.00 4.07 -5.34
CA GLU A 51 4.62 5.13 -6.14
C GLU A 51 6.08 4.83 -6.48
N LEU A 52 6.87 4.41 -5.48
CA LEU A 52 8.28 4.05 -5.66
C LEU A 52 8.43 2.80 -6.54
N ALA A 53 7.59 1.79 -6.37
CA ALA A 53 7.59 0.61 -7.23
C ALA A 53 7.33 0.99 -8.69
N ARG A 54 6.32 1.84 -8.96
CA ARG A 54 6.03 2.33 -10.31
C ARG A 54 7.20 3.10 -10.90
N ALA A 55 7.76 4.03 -10.14
CA ALA A 55 8.94 4.80 -10.56
C ALA A 55 10.17 3.91 -10.81
N GLY A 56 10.28 2.79 -10.09
CA GLY A 56 11.32 1.78 -10.25
C GLY A 56 11.13 0.84 -11.45
N GLY A 57 10.03 0.96 -12.20
CA GLY A 57 9.75 0.16 -13.39
C GLY A 57 8.79 -1.01 -13.17
N CYS A 58 8.18 -1.14 -11.99
CA CYS A 58 7.16 -2.15 -11.73
C CYS A 58 5.95 -1.96 -12.64
N LYS A 59 5.55 -3.04 -13.30
CA LYS A 59 4.45 -3.06 -14.27
C LYS A 59 3.16 -3.58 -13.65
N HIS A 60 3.26 -4.56 -12.75
CA HIS A 60 2.11 -5.15 -12.07
C HIS A 60 2.23 -5.01 -10.56
N PHE A 61 1.28 -4.31 -9.94
CA PHE A 61 1.19 -4.21 -8.49
C PHE A 61 -0.02 -4.98 -7.96
N VAL A 62 0.22 -5.82 -6.95
CA VAL A 62 -0.81 -6.61 -6.27
C VAL A 62 -0.93 -6.11 -4.84
N LEU A 63 -2.10 -5.58 -4.49
CA LEU A 63 -2.41 -5.11 -3.15
C LEU A 63 -3.31 -6.11 -2.43
N GLN A 64 -2.88 -6.55 -1.25
CA GLN A 64 -3.74 -7.29 -0.32
C GLN A 64 -4.57 -6.30 0.52
N SER A 65 -5.85 -6.20 0.18
CA SER A 65 -6.85 -5.38 0.87
C SER A 65 -7.78 -6.27 1.71
N SER A 66 -9.07 -5.95 1.82
CA SER A 66 -10.01 -6.67 2.69
C SER A 66 -11.39 -6.69 2.07
N ARG A 67 -12.17 -7.72 2.39
CA ARG A 67 -13.61 -7.73 2.15
C ARG A 67 -14.25 -6.48 2.79
N GLY A 68 -15.10 -5.81 2.02
CA GLY A 68 -15.82 -4.61 2.46
C GLY A 68 -15.02 -3.32 2.45
N ALA A 69 -13.80 -3.29 1.91
CA ALA A 69 -13.03 -2.05 1.74
C ALA A 69 -13.83 -1.01 0.96
N ASP A 70 -13.96 0.18 1.54
CA ASP A 70 -14.80 1.28 1.05
C ASP A 70 -14.32 2.60 1.65
N ALA A 71 -13.80 3.50 0.82
CA ALA A 71 -13.26 4.79 1.23
C ALA A 71 -14.31 5.73 1.86
N GLN A 72 -15.61 5.43 1.70
CA GLN A 72 -16.72 6.17 2.32
C GLN A 72 -17.23 5.50 3.61
N SER A 73 -16.61 4.40 4.04
CA SER A 73 -17.04 3.68 5.24
C SER A 73 -16.89 4.53 6.50
N ARG A 74 -17.83 4.35 7.44
CA ARG A 74 -17.74 4.92 8.79
C ARG A 74 -16.76 4.15 9.68
N PHE A 75 -16.39 2.93 9.31
CA PHE A 75 -15.44 2.10 10.04
C PHE A 75 -14.02 2.37 9.56
N LEU A 76 -13.15 2.85 10.45
CA LEU A 76 -11.78 3.25 10.12
C LEU A 76 -11.02 2.19 9.30
N TYR A 77 -11.11 0.92 9.68
CA TYR A 77 -10.42 -0.16 8.98
C TYR A 77 -10.84 -0.27 7.50
N LEU A 78 -12.14 -0.35 7.24
CA LEU A 78 -12.68 -0.45 5.88
C LEU A 78 -12.44 0.83 5.07
N ARG A 79 -12.52 1.98 5.74
CA ARG A 79 -12.21 3.28 5.16
C ARG A 79 -10.78 3.36 4.67
N VAL A 80 -9.81 3.07 5.53
CA VAL A 80 -8.37 3.11 5.19
C VAL A 80 -8.04 2.10 4.09
N LYS A 81 -8.60 0.88 4.16
CA LYS A 81 -8.43 -0.11 3.08
C LYS A 81 -9.03 0.36 1.75
N GLY A 82 -10.17 1.06 1.76
CA GLY A 82 -10.74 1.65 0.53
C GLY A 82 -9.95 2.86 0.02
N GLU A 83 -9.48 3.74 0.93
CA GLU A 83 -8.65 4.89 0.58
C GLU A 83 -7.35 4.46 -0.11
N VAL A 84 -6.65 3.46 0.43
CA VAL A 84 -5.39 2.97 -0.14
C VAL A 84 -5.60 2.25 -1.47
N GLU A 85 -6.72 1.55 -1.66
CA GLU A 85 -7.07 0.98 -2.97
C GLU A 85 -7.18 2.06 -4.04
N ASN A 86 -7.86 3.17 -3.74
CA ASN A 86 -7.98 4.30 -4.67
C ASN A 86 -6.62 4.91 -4.99
N LEU A 87 -5.77 5.10 -3.97
CA LEU A 87 -4.42 5.65 -4.13
C LEU A 87 -3.55 4.75 -5.01
N VAL A 88 -3.52 3.43 -4.74
CA VAL A 88 -2.72 2.48 -5.51
C VAL A 88 -3.22 2.36 -6.95
N GLN A 89 -4.52 2.43 -7.18
CA GLN A 89 -5.08 2.48 -8.55
C GLN A 89 -4.65 3.75 -9.29
N ALA A 90 -4.61 4.90 -8.60
CA ALA A 90 -4.23 6.18 -9.18
C ALA A 90 -2.74 6.25 -9.58
N VAL A 91 -1.86 5.40 -9.03
CA VAL A 91 -0.44 5.31 -9.44
C VAL A 91 -0.28 4.93 -10.92
N GLY A 92 -1.26 4.23 -11.50
CA GLY A 92 -1.32 3.97 -12.94
C GLY A 92 -0.35 2.88 -13.42
N PHE A 93 -0.25 1.77 -12.68
CA PHE A 93 0.44 0.55 -13.15
C PHE A 93 -0.19 -0.03 -14.43
N ASP A 94 0.61 -0.70 -15.25
CA ASP A 94 0.11 -1.42 -16.44
C ASP A 94 -0.94 -2.46 -16.05
N ARG A 95 -0.74 -3.08 -14.87
CA ARG A 95 -1.73 -3.92 -14.21
C ARG A 95 -1.76 -3.60 -12.72
N CYS A 96 -2.96 -3.39 -12.18
CA CYS A 96 -3.19 -3.33 -10.75
C CYS A 96 -4.16 -4.44 -10.35
N THR A 97 -3.84 -5.23 -9.32
CA THR A 97 -4.73 -6.28 -8.80
C THR A 97 -4.96 -6.03 -7.32
N ILE A 98 -6.23 -5.91 -6.94
CA ILE A 98 -6.64 -5.73 -5.55
C ILE A 98 -7.32 -7.01 -5.10
N LEU A 99 -6.77 -7.62 -4.05
CA LEU A 99 -7.33 -8.81 -3.43
C LEU A 99 -8.15 -8.41 -2.21
N ARG A 100 -9.43 -8.78 -2.18
CA ARG A 100 -10.34 -8.53 -1.04
C ARG A 100 -10.77 -9.86 -0.39
N PRO A 101 -9.86 -10.55 0.34
CA PRO A 101 -10.18 -11.81 1.00
C PRO A 101 -11.21 -11.64 2.13
N ALA A 102 -11.90 -12.75 2.48
CA ALA A 102 -13.04 -12.79 3.39
C ALA A 102 -12.70 -12.58 4.87
#